data_AF-A0A6A7B5B5-F1
#
_entry.id   AF-A0A6A7B5B5-F1
#
_cell.length_a   1.000
_cell.length_b   1.000
_cell.length_c   1.000
_cell.angle_alpha   90.00
_cell.angle_beta   90.00
_cell.angle_gamma   90.00
#
_symmetry.space_group_name_H-M   'P 1'
#
loop_
_entity.id
_entity.type
_entity.pdbx_description
1 polymer ?
#
loop_
_entity_poly.entity_id
_entity_poly.type
_entity_poly.pdbx_seq_one_letter_code
_entity_poly.pdbx_strand_id
1 'polypeptide(L)'
;MDRAATLRIQNEIVETLAKRDIDQFEKILQANPEWPTAQSWLGKPHDRAIESFETFKAFVEAFPQTKDWDCGHTGNPVGIAAVRGDVPLLKYLLEDLGHCANAGCFCYSPALYCVADKNDRLEVQDLLKKHGATMEGEGVCYQQSHRLPTGKLCWHKGGKPNLPKCGWSAAEAVPTESPEEMIERTKKLFG
;
A
#
# COMPACT_ATOMS: atom_id res chain seq x y z
N MET A 1 -24.52 -9.33 12.73
CA MET A 1 -24.53 -7.85 12.61
C MET A 1 -25.08 -7.47 11.24
N ASP A 2 -25.96 -6.48 11.16
CA ASP A 2 -26.47 -5.98 9.88
C ASP A 2 -25.44 -5.08 9.16
N ARG A 3 -25.67 -4.81 7.87
CA ARG A 3 -24.76 -4.02 7.03
C ARG A 3 -24.58 -2.58 7.52
N ALA A 4 -25.61 -1.96 8.08
CA ALA A 4 -25.54 -0.57 8.54
C ALA A 4 -24.67 -0.45 9.80
N ALA A 5 -24.81 -1.40 10.72
CA ALA A 5 -23.95 -1.51 11.90
C ALA A 5 -22.49 -1.79 11.49
N THR A 6 -22.25 -2.72 10.56
CA THR A 6 -20.89 -2.99 10.06
C THR A 6 -20.24 -1.76 9.42
N LEU A 7 -21.00 -1.00 8.62
CA LEU A 7 -20.51 0.23 7.98
C LEU A 7 -20.20 1.32 9.00
N ARG A 8 -21.04 1.49 10.02
CA ARG A 8 -20.81 2.45 11.10
C ARG A 8 -19.49 2.15 11.82
N ILE A 9 -19.29 0.91 12.25
CA ILE A 9 -18.06 0.47 12.93
C ILE A 9 -16.84 0.66 12.02
N GLN A 10 -16.93 0.29 10.73
CA GLN A 10 -15.84 0.53 9.79
C GLN A 10 -15.46 2.02 9.72
N ASN A 11 -16.44 2.92 9.67
CA ASN A 11 -16.18 4.36 9.62
C ASN A 11 -15.56 4.88 10.93
N GLU A 12 -16.05 4.44 12.09
CA GLU A 12 -15.45 4.76 13.39
C GLU A 12 -13.99 4.31 13.46
N ILE A 13 -13.68 3.08 13.02
CA ILE A 13 -12.31 2.57 12.95
C ILE A 13 -11.45 3.44 12.03
N VAL A 14 -11.93 3.79 10.84
CA VAL A 14 -11.18 4.65 9.90
C VAL A 14 -10.91 6.03 10.49
N GLU A 15 -11.88 6.65 11.15
CA GLU A 15 -11.72 7.96 11.78
C GLU A 15 -10.72 7.91 12.94
N THR A 16 -10.78 6.85 13.75
CA THR A 16 -9.87 6.63 14.87
C THR A 16 -8.43 6.39 14.40
N LEU A 17 -8.25 5.57 13.36
CA LEU A 17 -6.93 5.36 12.74
C LEU A 17 -6.38 6.67 12.14
N ALA A 18 -7.23 7.50 11.51
CA ALA A 18 -6.83 8.81 11.00
C ALA A 18 -6.35 9.76 12.11
N LYS A 19 -6.92 9.64 13.32
CA LYS A 19 -6.50 10.38 14.52
C LYS A 19 -5.31 9.74 15.24
N ARG A 20 -4.86 8.55 14.81
CA ARG A 20 -3.82 7.74 15.45
C ARG A 20 -4.12 7.37 16.91
N ASP A 21 -5.40 7.22 17.23
CA ASP A 21 -5.88 6.90 18.58
C ASP A 21 -6.00 5.37 18.74
N ILE A 22 -4.88 4.72 19.09
CA ILE A 22 -4.79 3.25 19.20
C ILE A 22 -5.69 2.72 20.32
N ASP A 23 -5.74 3.42 21.45
CA ASP A 23 -6.60 3.02 22.59
C ASP A 23 -8.08 2.99 22.19
N GLN A 24 -8.54 3.99 21.44
CA GLN A 24 -9.91 4.01 20.95
C GLN A 24 -10.15 2.93 19.87
N PHE A 25 -9.15 2.62 19.05
CA PHE A 25 -9.25 1.56 18.05
C PHE A 25 -9.47 0.21 18.74
N GLU A 26 -8.67 -0.11 19.75
CA GLU A 26 -8.81 -1.32 20.56
C GLU A 26 -10.15 -1.39 21.28
N LYS A 27 -10.61 -0.28 21.87
CA LYS A 27 -11.94 -0.20 22.51
C LYS A 27 -13.07 -0.50 21.54
N ILE A 28 -13.01 0.02 20.31
CA ILE A 28 -14.02 -0.27 19.28
C ILE A 28 -14.01 -1.77 18.95
N LEU A 29 -12.84 -2.39 18.79
CA LEU A 29 -12.75 -3.83 18.51
C LEU A 29 -13.27 -4.68 19.68
N GLN A 30 -12.92 -4.33 20.92
CA GLN A 30 -13.40 -5.03 22.12
C GLN A 30 -14.91 -4.91 22.28
N ALA A 31 -15.50 -3.74 21.96
CA ALA A 31 -16.94 -3.53 22.01
C ALA A 31 -17.71 -4.22 20.87
N ASN A 32 -17.03 -4.63 19.80
CA ASN A 32 -17.64 -5.23 18.61
C ASN A 32 -16.86 -6.49 18.15
N PRO A 33 -16.78 -7.54 18.98
CA PRO A 33 -15.94 -8.71 18.72
C PRO A 33 -16.33 -9.51 17.47
N GLU A 34 -17.56 -9.35 16.97
CA GLU A 34 -18.03 -9.97 15.74
C GLU A 34 -17.64 -9.20 14.46
N TRP A 35 -17.02 -8.02 14.59
CA TRP A 35 -16.49 -7.26 13.46
C TRP A 35 -15.03 -7.70 13.17
N PRO A 36 -14.65 -7.88 11.90
CA PRO A 36 -15.44 -7.70 10.69
C PRO A 36 -16.29 -8.94 10.34
N THR A 37 -17.51 -8.71 9.82
CA THR A 37 -18.39 -9.80 9.33
C THR A 37 -17.93 -10.41 8.00
N ALA A 38 -17.03 -9.73 7.28
CA ALA A 38 -16.42 -10.18 6.04
C ALA A 38 -15.10 -9.45 5.81
N GLN A 39 -14.12 -10.12 5.19
CA GLN A 39 -12.78 -9.53 4.97
C GLN A 39 -12.82 -8.23 4.14
N SER A 40 -13.83 -8.05 3.29
CA SER A 40 -13.97 -6.84 2.46
C SER A 40 -14.12 -5.56 3.28
N TRP A 41 -14.51 -5.66 4.55
CA TRP A 41 -14.62 -4.53 5.46
C TRP A 41 -13.28 -4.04 6.01
N LEU A 42 -12.21 -4.82 5.85
CA LEU A 42 -10.87 -4.45 6.31
C LEU A 42 -10.11 -3.57 5.32
N GLY A 43 -10.53 -3.50 4.04
CA GLY A 43 -9.77 -2.78 3.00
C GLY A 43 -9.58 -1.29 3.31
N LYS A 44 -10.68 -0.57 3.56
CA LYS A 44 -10.62 0.87 3.86
C LYS A 44 -9.88 1.19 5.18
N PRO A 45 -10.11 0.45 6.28
CA PRO A 45 -9.28 0.56 7.49
C PRO A 45 -7.80 0.28 7.25
N HIS A 46 -7.44 -0.76 6.50
CA HIS A 46 -6.06 -1.11 6.17
C HIS A 46 -5.35 0.04 5.45
N ASP A 47 -5.97 0.57 4.39
CA ASP A 47 -5.39 1.65 3.59
C ASP A 47 -5.26 2.95 4.40
N ARG A 48 -6.04 3.10 5.47
CA ARG A 48 -5.88 4.19 6.44
C ARG A 48 -4.76 3.90 7.46
N ALA A 49 -4.68 2.67 7.95
CA ALA A 49 -3.71 2.27 8.96
C ALA A 49 -2.26 2.41 8.48
N ILE A 50 -1.99 2.24 7.18
CA ILE A 50 -0.64 2.42 6.63
C ILE A 50 -0.13 3.88 6.70
N GLU A 51 -0.94 4.83 7.21
CA GLU A 51 -0.54 6.23 7.36
C GLU A 51 0.41 6.51 8.54
N SER A 52 0.60 5.58 9.47
CA SER A 52 1.69 5.62 10.46
C SER A 52 2.14 4.21 10.86
N PHE A 53 3.38 4.10 11.34
CA PHE A 53 3.89 2.87 11.94
C PHE A 53 2.97 2.29 13.03
N GLU A 54 2.57 3.10 14.01
CA GLU A 54 1.81 2.65 15.18
C GLU A 54 0.43 2.14 14.78
N THR A 55 -0.24 2.87 13.89
CA THR A 55 -1.57 2.49 13.40
C THR A 55 -1.51 1.24 12.53
N PHE A 56 -0.52 1.12 11.65
CA PHE A 56 -0.35 -0.07 10.82
C PHE A 56 -0.01 -1.30 11.66
N LYS A 57 0.91 -1.16 12.62
CA LYS A 57 1.29 -2.25 13.53
C LYS A 57 0.09 -2.74 14.33
N ALA A 58 -0.64 -1.85 15.01
CA ALA A 58 -1.84 -2.22 15.77
C ALA A 58 -2.91 -2.88 14.87
N PHE A 59 -3.08 -2.37 13.65
CA PHE A 59 -4.03 -2.93 12.69
C PHE A 59 -3.63 -4.34 12.23
N VAL A 60 -2.36 -4.58 11.92
CA VAL A 60 -1.85 -5.90 11.53
C VAL A 60 -1.88 -6.89 12.70
N GLU A 61 -1.62 -6.45 13.92
CA GLU A 61 -1.76 -7.29 15.12
C GLU A 61 -3.21 -7.74 15.33
N ALA A 62 -4.17 -6.84 15.12
CA ALA A 62 -5.60 -7.16 15.18
C ALA A 62 -6.07 -8.03 13.98
N PHE A 63 -5.49 -7.81 12.79
CA PHE A 63 -5.87 -8.47 11.56
C PHE A 63 -4.65 -9.00 10.77
N PRO A 64 -3.98 -10.08 11.24
CA PRO A 64 -2.73 -10.56 10.66
C PRO A 64 -2.81 -10.97 9.18
N GLN A 65 -3.99 -11.37 8.72
CA GLN A 65 -4.26 -11.70 7.32
C GLN A 65 -4.10 -10.50 6.36
N THR A 66 -3.93 -9.29 6.90
CA THR A 66 -3.80 -8.05 6.14
C THR A 66 -2.34 -7.58 5.99
N LYS A 67 -1.36 -8.30 6.53
CA LYS A 67 0.04 -7.83 6.47
C LYS A 67 0.56 -7.65 5.03
N ASP A 68 0.20 -8.57 4.12
CA ASP A 68 0.71 -8.60 2.73
C ASP A 68 -0.19 -7.83 1.74
N TRP A 69 -1.14 -7.07 2.26
CA TRP A 69 -2.15 -6.38 1.46
C TRP A 69 -1.59 -5.13 0.78
N ASP A 70 -1.83 -4.97 -0.53
CA ASP A 70 -1.53 -3.71 -1.22
C ASP A 70 -2.57 -2.61 -0.91
N CYS A 71 -2.25 -1.36 -1.21
CA CYS A 71 -3.16 -0.21 -1.05
C CYS A 71 -3.71 0.26 -2.40
N GLY A 72 -4.06 -0.68 -3.28
CA GLY A 72 -4.57 -0.33 -4.58
C GLY A 72 -3.51 0.37 -5.46
N HIS A 73 -3.93 1.40 -6.18
CA HIS A 73 -3.07 2.13 -7.14
C HIS A 73 -1.90 2.87 -6.47
N THR A 74 -2.00 3.16 -5.17
CA THR A 74 -0.94 3.81 -4.40
C THR A 74 0.31 2.94 -4.32
N GLY A 75 0.17 1.61 -4.38
CA GLY A 75 1.26 0.65 -4.23
C GLY A 75 1.12 -0.19 -2.97
N ASN A 76 2.22 -0.78 -2.52
CA ASN A 76 2.23 -1.66 -1.35
C ASN A 76 2.85 -0.97 -0.12
N PRO A 77 2.70 -1.56 1.09
CA PRO A 77 3.23 -0.98 2.33
C PRO A 77 4.70 -0.53 2.25
N VAL A 78 5.57 -1.34 1.63
CA VAL A 78 7.01 -1.02 1.49
C VAL A 78 7.23 0.26 0.68
N GLY A 79 6.58 0.39 -0.48
CA GLY A 79 6.72 1.59 -1.30
C GLY A 79 6.12 2.83 -0.66
N ILE A 80 4.99 2.68 0.04
CA ILE A 80 4.35 3.78 0.78
C ILE A 80 5.25 4.29 1.90
N ALA A 81 5.81 3.39 2.72
CA ALA A 81 6.72 3.75 3.80
C ALA A 81 7.98 4.44 3.26
N ALA A 82 8.55 3.93 2.16
CA ALA A 82 9.73 4.49 1.53
C ALA A 82 9.50 5.94 1.05
N VAL A 83 8.44 6.19 0.27
CA VAL A 83 8.15 7.53 -0.29
C VAL A 83 7.86 8.55 0.83
N ARG A 84 7.21 8.12 1.91
CA ARG A 84 6.92 8.96 3.07
C ARG A 84 8.16 9.26 3.91
N GLY A 85 9.23 8.48 3.79
CA GLY A 85 10.37 8.58 4.70
C GLY A 85 10.10 7.97 6.07
N ASP A 86 9.08 7.11 6.19
CA ASP A 86 8.71 6.47 7.45
C ASP A 86 9.65 5.28 7.72
N VAL A 87 10.83 5.59 8.25
CA VAL A 87 11.85 4.60 8.58
C VAL A 87 11.35 3.56 9.60
N PRO A 88 10.66 3.93 10.70
CA PRO A 88 10.10 2.94 11.62
C PRO A 88 9.16 1.93 10.93
N LEU A 89 8.22 2.41 10.12
CA LEU A 89 7.32 1.53 9.38
C LEU A 89 8.09 0.67 8.37
N LEU A 90 9.06 1.24 7.66
CA LEU A 90 9.85 0.50 6.68
C LEU A 90 10.69 -0.62 7.34
N LYS A 91 11.31 -0.37 8.50
CA LYS A 91 12.01 -1.40 9.28
C LYS A 91 11.05 -2.50 9.72
N TYR A 92 9.89 -2.14 10.28
CA TYR A 92 8.88 -3.11 10.67
C TYR A 92 8.43 -4.00 9.49
N LEU A 93 8.20 -3.42 8.32
CA LEU A 93 7.80 -4.18 7.13
C LEU A 93 8.90 -5.15 6.67
N LEU A 94 10.15 -4.71 6.61
CA LEU A 94 11.25 -5.48 6.03
C LEU A 94 11.87 -6.48 7.01
N GLU A 95 12.01 -6.09 8.28
CA GLU A 95 12.72 -6.85 9.31
C GLU A 95 11.76 -7.73 10.11
N ASP A 96 10.59 -7.21 10.52
CA ASP A 96 9.67 -7.94 11.40
C ASP A 96 8.62 -8.74 10.62
N LEU A 97 8.05 -8.14 9.56
CA LEU A 97 7.03 -8.80 8.73
C LEU A 97 7.63 -9.59 7.55
N GLY A 98 8.91 -9.36 7.23
CA GLY A 98 9.64 -10.11 6.20
C GLY A 98 9.24 -9.77 4.76
N HIS A 99 8.75 -8.56 4.50
CA HIS A 99 8.41 -8.14 3.15
C HIS A 99 9.65 -8.09 2.24
N CYS A 100 9.48 -8.45 0.97
CA CYS A 100 10.53 -8.28 -0.02
C CYS A 100 10.68 -6.79 -0.39
N ALA A 101 11.86 -6.20 -0.13
CA ALA A 101 12.13 -4.81 -0.49
C ALA A 101 12.07 -4.59 -2.01
N ASN A 102 12.52 -5.58 -2.80
CA ASN A 102 12.51 -5.50 -4.25
C ASN A 102 11.10 -5.63 -4.86
N ALA A 103 10.12 -6.15 -4.09
CA ALA A 103 8.71 -6.10 -4.43
C ALA A 103 8.06 -4.75 -4.09
N GLY A 104 8.72 -3.90 -3.31
CA GLY A 104 8.21 -2.60 -2.88
C GLY A 104 7.91 -1.69 -4.06
N CYS A 105 6.71 -1.10 -4.09
CA CYS A 105 6.32 -0.20 -5.17
C CYS A 105 5.39 0.91 -4.68
N PHE A 106 5.53 2.08 -5.30
CA PHE A 106 4.65 3.23 -5.13
C PHE A 106 4.22 3.73 -6.51
N CYS A 107 2.90 3.85 -6.74
CA CYS A 107 2.34 4.21 -8.05
C CYS A 107 3.00 3.44 -9.21
N TYR A 108 3.09 2.11 -9.08
CA TYR A 108 3.66 1.20 -10.07
C TYR A 108 5.18 1.30 -10.31
N SER A 109 5.87 2.21 -9.62
CA SER A 109 7.32 2.39 -9.70
C SER A 109 8.02 1.68 -8.53
N PRO A 110 9.19 1.05 -8.76
CA PRO A 110 9.97 0.45 -7.69
C PRO A 110 10.26 1.43 -6.55
N ALA A 111 10.18 0.97 -5.30
CA ALA A 111 10.34 1.84 -4.12
C ALA A 111 11.67 2.59 -4.13
N LEU A 112 12.77 1.92 -4.48
CA LEU A 112 14.10 2.53 -4.54
C LEU A 112 14.18 3.63 -5.62
N TYR A 113 13.58 3.37 -6.78
CA TYR A 113 13.49 4.36 -7.86
C TYR A 113 12.80 5.65 -7.38
N CYS A 114 11.69 5.53 -6.66
CA CYS A 114 10.91 6.68 -6.17
C CYS A 114 11.64 7.59 -5.16
N VAL A 115 12.73 7.11 -4.55
CA VAL A 115 13.46 7.83 -3.50
C VAL A 115 14.94 8.07 -3.82
N ALA A 116 15.44 7.58 -4.96
CA ALA A 116 16.87 7.60 -5.31
C ALA A 116 17.47 9.01 -5.32
N ASP A 117 16.74 9.99 -5.86
CA ASP A 117 17.22 11.37 -6.00
C ASP A 117 16.88 12.25 -4.77
N LYS A 118 16.32 11.66 -3.70
CA LYS A 118 15.89 12.39 -2.50
C LYS A 118 16.95 12.33 -1.40
N ASN A 119 17.68 13.44 -1.25
CA ASN A 119 18.73 13.59 -0.23
C ASN A 119 18.20 13.47 1.22
N ASP A 120 16.93 13.78 1.45
CA ASP A 120 16.26 13.62 2.74
C ASP A 120 15.76 12.17 2.98
N ARG A 121 16.13 11.23 2.11
CA ARG A 121 15.73 9.81 2.16
C ARG A 121 16.92 8.85 2.13
N LEU A 122 18.13 9.30 2.47
CA LEU A 122 19.33 8.44 2.46
C LEU A 122 19.17 7.19 3.33
N GLU A 123 18.64 7.32 4.56
CA GLU A 123 18.41 6.14 5.42
C GLU A 123 17.42 5.15 4.80
N VAL A 124 16.36 5.63 4.14
CA VAL A 124 15.41 4.79 3.40
C VAL A 124 16.09 4.08 2.24
N GLN A 125 16.91 4.79 1.46
CA GLN A 125 17.66 4.22 0.35
C GLN A 125 18.59 3.10 0.82
N ASP A 126 19.33 3.34 1.90
CA ASP A 126 20.26 2.36 2.47
C ASP A 126 19.51 1.14 3.01
N LEU A 127 18.37 1.33 3.67
CA LEU A 127 17.54 0.23 4.16
C LEU A 127 16.97 -0.60 3.02
N LEU A 128 16.46 0.02 1.95
CA LEU A 128 15.97 -0.68 0.77
C LEU A 128 17.09 -1.48 0.09
N LYS A 129 18.26 -0.88 -0.12
CA LYS A 129 19.44 -1.55 -0.73
C LYS A 129 19.94 -2.72 0.13
N LYS A 130 20.01 -2.52 1.45
CA LYS A 130 20.39 -3.57 2.42
C LYS A 130 19.47 -4.80 2.32
N HIS A 131 18.18 -4.58 2.04
CA HIS A 131 17.20 -5.65 1.86
C HIS A 131 17.00 -6.07 0.39
N GLY A 132 17.95 -5.73 -0.49
CA GLY A 132 18.00 -6.25 -1.87
C GLY A 132 17.13 -5.51 -2.89
N ALA A 133 16.63 -4.31 -2.59
CA ALA A 133 15.92 -3.50 -3.57
C ALA A 133 16.87 -3.01 -4.69
N THR A 134 16.35 -3.01 -5.91
CA THR A 134 17.03 -2.53 -7.13
C THR A 134 16.23 -1.38 -7.77
N MET A 135 16.83 -0.66 -8.72
CA MET A 135 16.13 0.43 -9.43
C MET A 135 15.04 -0.11 -10.36
N GLU A 136 15.18 -1.35 -10.81
CA GLU A 136 14.26 -2.09 -11.67
C GLU A 136 13.13 -2.76 -10.86
N GLY A 137 13.30 -2.88 -9.54
CA GLY A 137 12.44 -3.65 -8.66
C GLY A 137 12.37 -5.12 -9.08
N GLU A 138 11.26 -5.78 -8.78
CA GLU A 138 10.94 -7.13 -9.27
C GLU A 138 10.34 -7.14 -10.70
N GLY A 139 10.53 -6.06 -11.48
CA GLY A 139 10.08 -5.94 -12.87
C GLY A 139 8.80 -5.11 -13.09
N VAL A 140 8.35 -5.03 -14.35
CA VAL A 140 7.24 -4.18 -14.80
C VAL A 140 5.91 -4.67 -14.22
N CYS A 141 5.34 -3.93 -13.27
CA CYS A 141 3.98 -4.18 -12.77
C CYS A 141 2.95 -3.78 -13.84
N TYR A 142 2.28 -4.77 -14.45
CA TYR A 142 1.14 -4.49 -15.33
C TYR A 142 -0.14 -4.31 -14.51
N GLN A 143 -1.02 -3.44 -14.99
CA GLN A 143 -2.34 -3.24 -14.41
C GLN A 143 -3.21 -4.49 -14.58
N GLN A 144 -3.23 -5.36 -13.57
CA GLN A 144 -4.29 -6.37 -13.42
C GLN A 144 -4.93 -6.21 -12.05
N SER A 145 -5.95 -5.35 -11.98
CA SER A 145 -6.82 -5.30 -10.81
C SER A 145 -7.66 -6.56 -10.83
N HIS A 146 -7.47 -7.46 -9.87
CA HIS A 146 -8.49 -8.43 -9.57
C HIS A 146 -8.96 -8.28 -8.13
N ARG A 147 -10.26 -8.50 -7.94
CA ARG A 147 -10.83 -8.55 -6.60
C ARG A 147 -10.53 -9.93 -6.05
N LEU A 148 -9.76 -10.01 -4.98
CA LEU A 148 -9.67 -11.25 -4.21
C LEU A 148 -11.09 -11.65 -3.75
N PRO A 149 -11.33 -12.93 -3.43
CA PRO A 149 -12.55 -13.36 -2.73
C PRO A 149 -12.83 -12.56 -1.45
N THR A 150 -11.76 -11.99 -0.88
CA THR A 150 -11.77 -11.08 0.28
C THR A 150 -12.38 -9.72 -0.03
N GLY A 151 -12.72 -9.41 -1.29
CA GLY A 151 -13.24 -8.12 -1.74
C GLY A 151 -12.17 -7.04 -1.89
N LYS A 152 -10.93 -7.32 -1.50
CA LYS A 152 -9.80 -6.42 -1.69
C LYS A 152 -9.36 -6.41 -3.15
N LEU A 153 -9.09 -5.20 -3.66
CA LEU A 153 -8.42 -5.06 -4.95
C LEU A 153 -6.96 -5.42 -4.73
N CYS A 154 -6.46 -6.44 -5.44
CA CYS A 154 -5.05 -6.81 -5.40
C CYS A 154 -4.45 -6.76 -6.80
N TRP A 155 -3.18 -6.36 -6.86
CA TRP A 155 -2.40 -6.27 -8.09
C TRP A 155 -1.42 -7.42 -8.14
N HIS A 156 -1.58 -8.28 -9.14
CA HIS A 156 -0.70 -9.43 -9.33
C HIS A 156 0.29 -9.16 -10.45
N LYS A 157 1.52 -9.64 -10.24
CA LYS A 157 2.55 -9.72 -11.27
C LYS A 157 2.19 -10.82 -12.26
N GLY A 158 2.46 -10.55 -13.54
CA GLY A 158 2.36 -11.55 -14.59
C GLY A 158 1.01 -11.54 -15.31
N GLY A 159 1.09 -11.38 -16.63
CA GLY A 159 -0.04 -11.35 -17.54
C GLY A 159 0.28 -10.44 -18.72
N LYS A 160 -0.31 -10.72 -19.89
CA LYS A 160 -0.27 -9.75 -21.00
C LYS A 160 -0.82 -8.41 -20.46
N PRO A 161 -0.26 -7.25 -20.88
CA PRO A 161 -0.81 -5.95 -20.53
C PRO A 161 -2.31 -5.98 -20.85
N ASN A 162 -3.14 -5.92 -19.82
CA ASN A 162 -4.56 -5.75 -20.01
C ASN A 162 -4.76 -4.24 -19.98
N LEU A 163 -5.23 -3.68 -21.09
CA LEU A 163 -5.51 -2.25 -21.15
C LEU A 163 -6.39 -1.86 -19.94
N PRO A 164 -6.10 -0.72 -19.30
CA PRO A 164 -6.84 -0.29 -18.12
C PRO A 164 -8.35 -0.31 -18.38
N LYS A 165 -9.11 -1.07 -17.57
CA LYS A 165 -10.58 -0.97 -17.54
C LYS A 165 -11.09 -0.01 -16.46
N CYS A 166 -10.20 0.71 -15.77
CA CYS A 166 -10.63 1.75 -14.84
C CYS A 166 -11.00 3.01 -15.63
N GLY A 167 -12.16 3.60 -15.32
CA GLY A 167 -12.70 4.77 -16.04
C GLY A 167 -11.85 6.04 -15.99
N TRP A 168 -10.71 6.01 -15.31
CA TRP A 168 -9.72 7.09 -15.27
C TRP A 168 -8.77 7.10 -16.47
N SER A 169 -8.72 6.04 -17.28
CA SER A 169 -7.73 5.89 -18.37
C SER A 169 -8.33 5.48 -19.72
N ALA A 170 -9.66 5.32 -19.81
CA ALA A 170 -10.29 4.97 -21.08
C ALA A 170 -10.32 6.12 -22.11
N ALA A 171 -10.15 7.37 -21.69
CA ALA A 171 -10.16 8.52 -22.59
C ALA A 171 -8.77 8.92 -23.12
N GLU A 172 -7.69 8.41 -22.51
CA GLU A 172 -6.30 8.83 -22.80
C GLU A 172 -5.33 7.65 -22.84
N ALA A 173 -5.75 6.50 -23.39
CA ALA A 173 -4.81 5.44 -23.75
C ALA A 173 -3.91 5.91 -24.92
N VAL A 174 -2.97 6.79 -24.60
CA VAL A 174 -1.87 7.26 -25.44
C VAL A 174 -0.85 6.12 -25.61
N PRO A 175 -0.19 5.99 -26.76
CA PRO A 175 0.62 4.82 -27.09
C PRO A 175 1.79 4.67 -26.12
N THR A 176 1.99 3.43 -25.66
CA THR A 176 3.23 2.81 -25.16
C THR A 176 4.42 3.76 -25.00
N GLU A 177 4.43 4.57 -23.95
CA GLU A 177 5.66 5.22 -23.52
C GLU A 177 6.68 4.13 -23.13
N SER A 178 7.91 4.26 -23.62
CA SER A 178 9.01 3.42 -23.19
C SER A 178 9.33 3.70 -21.70
N PRO A 179 10.02 2.77 -21.00
CA PRO A 179 10.49 3.03 -19.64
C PRO A 179 11.23 4.37 -19.51
N GLU A 180 12.05 4.74 -20.51
CA GLU A 180 12.77 6.02 -20.52
C GLU A 180 11.83 7.23 -20.62
N GLU A 181 10.77 7.13 -21.42
CA GLU A 181 9.78 8.21 -21.58
C GLU A 181 8.95 8.41 -20.30
N MET A 182 8.59 7.33 -19.62
CA MET A 182 7.94 7.40 -18.30
C MET A 182 8.86 8.01 -17.24
N ILE A 183 10.15 7.67 -17.28
CA ILE A 183 11.19 8.23 -16.40
C ILE A 183 11.29 9.75 -16.58
N GLU A 184 11.38 10.22 -17.83
CA GLU A 184 11.50 11.64 -18.18
C GLU A 184 10.26 12.46 -17.74
N ARG A 185 9.06 11.91 -17.95
CA ARG A 185 7.80 12.58 -17.58
C ARG A 185 7.65 12.70 -16.07
N THR A 186 8.00 11.65 -15.34
CA THR A 186 7.90 11.66 -13.87
C THR A 186 8.83 12.70 -13.25
N LYS A 187 10.04 12.86 -13.79
CA LYS A 187 10.97 13.94 -13.39
C LYS A 187 10.38 15.33 -13.57
N LYS A 188 9.66 15.58 -14.67
CA LYS A 188 8.99 16.87 -14.93
C LYS A 188 7.82 17.18 -13.98
N LEU A 189 7.15 16.15 -13.45
CA LEU A 189 5.97 16.33 -12.61
C LEU A 189 6.30 16.49 -11.13
N PHE A 190 7.45 15.99 -10.68
CA PHE A 190 7.78 15.90 -9.25
C PHE A 190 9.18 16.39 -8.87
N GLY A 191 9.99 16.87 -9.82
CA GLY A 191 11.24 17.59 -9.59
C GLY A 191 11.04 19.10 -9.64
#